data_AF-A0A1M5EH83-F1
#
_entry.id   AF-A0A1M5EH83-F1
#
_cell.length_a   1.000
_cell.length_b   1.000
_cell.length_c   1.000
_cell.angle_alpha   90.00
_cell.angle_beta   90.00
_cell.angle_gamma   90.00
#
_symmetry.space_group_name_H-M   'P 1'
#
loop_
_entity.id
_entity.type
_entity.pdbx_description
1 polymer ?
#
loop_
_entity_poly.entity_id
_entity_poly.type
_entity_poly.pdbx_seq_one_letter_code
_entity_poly.pdbx_strand_id
1 'polypeptide(L)' 'MTDRCRFHPEREAVVRCEKYLYGYCRECVDACDACTDPELYCRHRQACMIWELCRREIKKRRRAACGGA' A
#
# COMPACT_ATOMS: atom_id res chain seq x y z
N MET A 1 20.49 -2.95 4.47
CA MET A 1 19.94 -3.79 3.38
C MET A 1 18.69 -3.10 2.88
N THR A 2 18.78 -2.40 1.74
CA THR A 2 17.63 -1.72 1.13
C THR A 2 16.88 -2.71 0.27
N ASP A 3 15.68 -3.11 0.71
CA ASP A 3 14.73 -3.83 -0.14
C ASP A 3 14.25 -2.85 -1.23
N ARG A 4 14.20 -3.27 -2.49
CA ARG A 4 13.80 -2.39 -3.62
C ARG A 4 12.37 -2.67 -4.01
N CYS A 5 11.69 -1.66 -4.54
CA CYS A 5 10.32 -1.87 -4.99
C CYS A 5 10.28 -2.83 -6.18
N ARG A 6 9.40 -3.84 -6.12
CA ARG A 6 9.17 -4.78 -7.24
C ARG A 6 8.82 -4.08 -8.55
N PHE A 7 8.05 -2.99 -8.49
CA PHE A 7 7.60 -2.23 -9.65
C PHE A 7 8.55 -1.10 -10.05
N HIS A 8 9.35 -0.61 -9.09
CA HIS A 8 10.29 0.49 -9.29
C HIS A 8 11.68 0.07 -8.80
N PRO A 9 12.54 -0.47 -9.67
CA PRO A 9 13.89 -0.86 -9.30
C PRO A 9 14.78 0.34 -8.91
N GLU A 10 14.37 1.54 -9.31
CA GLU A 10 15.00 2.82 -8.96
C GLU A 10 14.63 3.32 -7.55
N ARG A 11 13.58 2.76 -6.92
CA ARG A 11 13.06 3.23 -5.63
C ARG A 11 13.27 2.24 -4.51
N GLU A 12 13.60 2.78 -3.35
CA GLU A 12 13.69 2.02 -2.11
C GLU A 12 12.28 1.60 -1.65
N ALA A 13 12.15 0.35 -1.23
CA ALA A 13 10.92 -0.13 -0.63
C ALA A 13 10.79 0.46 0.77
N VAL A 14 9.67 1.14 0.99
CA VAL A 14 9.33 1.73 2.30
C VAL A 14 8.42 0.81 3.11
N VAL A 15 7.76 -0.14 2.44
CA VAL A 15 6.99 -1.20 3.09
C VAL A 15 7.38 -2.55 2.50
N ARG A 16 7.26 -3.60 3.30
CA ARG A 16 7.42 -4.98 2.85
C ARG A 16 6.15 -5.76 3.13
N CYS A 17 5.65 -6.49 2.14
CA CYS A 17 4.51 -7.37 2.33
C CYS A 17 4.96 -8.64 3.06
N GLU A 18 4.39 -8.98 4.21
CA GLU A 18 4.77 -10.21 4.94
C GLU A 18 4.32 -11.50 4.24
N LYS A 19 3.26 -11.43 3.41
CA LYS A 19 2.72 -12.59 2.68
C LYS A 19 3.69 -13.09 1.59
N TYR A 20 4.26 -12.17 0.83
CA TYR A 20 5.12 -12.47 -0.32
C TYR A 20 6.56 -11.99 -0.15
N LEU A 21 6.85 -11.31 0.97
CA LEU A 21 8.15 -10.73 1.31
C LEU A 21 8.70 -9.72 0.30
N TYR A 22 7.84 -9.17 -0.57
CA TYR A 22 8.19 -8.13 -1.54
C TYR A 22 8.18 -6.73 -0.94
N GLY A 23 9.17 -5.93 -1.33
CA GLY A 23 9.23 -4.50 -1.08
C GLY A 23 8.39 -3.68 -2.06
N TYR A 24 7.74 -2.63 -1.55
CA TYR A 24 7.02 -1.64 -2.32
C TYR A 24 7.40 -0.22 -1.93
N CYS A 25 7.47 0.67 -2.92
CA CYS A 25 7.72 2.09 -2.72
C CYS A 25 6.46 2.81 -2.23
N ARG A 26 6.62 4.04 -1.74
CA ARG A 26 5.51 4.83 -1.20
C ARG A 26 4.39 5.04 -2.22
N GLU A 27 4.72 5.24 -3.50
CA GLU A 27 3.72 5.44 -4.57
C GLU A 27 2.87 4.20 -4.83
N CYS A 28 3.47 3.01 -4.97
CA CYS A 28 2.69 1.78 -5.14
C CYS A 28 1.73 1.54 -3.96
N VAL A 29 2.15 1.94 -2.76
CA VAL A 29 1.32 1.78 -1.55
C VAL A 29 0.20 2.81 -1.51
N ASP A 30 0.47 4.05 -1.91
CA ASP A 30 -0.52 5.13 -2.00
C ASP A 30 -1.56 4.86 -3.10
N ALA A 31 -1.12 4.29 -4.22
CA ALA A 31 -1.96 3.84 -5.32
C ALA A 31 -2.77 2.56 -5.01
N CYS A 32 -2.58 1.95 -3.82
CA CYS A 32 -3.09 0.63 -3.47
C CYS A 32 -2.66 -0.51 -4.42
N ASP A 33 -1.68 -0.28 -5.29
CA ASP A 33 -1.17 -1.25 -6.28
C ASP A 33 -0.17 -2.24 -5.66
N ALA A 34 0.35 -1.93 -4.47
CA ALA A 34 1.24 -2.80 -3.71
C ALA A 34 0.58 -4.11 -3.22
N CYS A 35 -0.76 -4.21 -3.24
CA CYS A 35 -1.46 -5.42 -2.86
C CYS A 35 -1.95 -6.14 -4.12
N THR A 36 -1.30 -7.23 -4.51
CA THR A 36 -1.64 -8.02 -5.71
C THR A 36 -3.03 -8.67 -5.64
N ASP A 37 -3.50 -8.94 -4.42
CA ASP A 37 -4.80 -9.58 -4.15
C ASP A 37 -5.47 -8.89 -2.94
N PRO A 38 -6.14 -7.74 -3.16
CA PRO A 38 -6.87 -7.04 -2.12
C PRO A 38 -8.23 -7.71 -1.78
N GLU A 39 -8.72 -8.60 -2.64
CA GLU A 39 -9.98 -9.34 -2.46
C GLU A 39 -9.77 -10.67 -1.73
N LEU A 40 -8.55 -11.22 -1.76
CA LEU A 40 -8.22 -12.46 -1.05
C LEU A 40 -7.92 -12.17 0.44
N TYR A 41 -8.50 -12.97 1.34
CA TYR A 41 -8.24 -12.84 2.78
C TYR A 41 -6.73 -12.98 3.08
N CYS A 42 -6.13 -11.94 3.63
CA CYS A 42 -4.75 -11.97 4.12
C CYS A 42 -4.75 -12.05 5.65
N ARG A 43 -4.16 -13.12 6.21
CA ARG A 43 -4.05 -13.29 7.68
C ARG A 43 -3.30 -12.14 8.35
N HIS A 44 -2.34 -11.53 7.65
CA HIS A 44 -1.59 -10.38 8.13
C HIS A 44 -2.32 -9.05 7.90
N ARG A 45 -3.58 -9.04 7.44
CA ARG A 45 -4.31 -7.80 7.12
C ARG A 45 -4.40 -6.81 8.29
N GLN A 46 -4.44 -7.30 9.53
CA GLN A 46 -4.43 -6.43 10.71
C GLN A 46 -3.07 -5.78 11.00
N ALA A 47 -1.97 -6.40 10.59
CA ALA A 47 -0.60 -5.87 10.72
C ALA A 47 -0.07 -5.25 9.41
N CYS A 48 -0.80 -5.40 8.30
CA CYS A 48 -0.36 -5.00 6.98
C CYS A 48 -0.47 -3.48 6.80
N MET A 49 0.68 -2.80 6.79
CA MET A 49 0.75 -1.36 6.55
C MET A 49 0.14 -0.94 5.20
N ILE A 50 0.26 -1.78 4.15
CA ILE A 50 -0.31 -1.50 2.83
C ILE A 50 -1.84 -1.38 2.92
N TRP A 51 -2.48 -2.28 3.66
CA TRP A 51 -3.92 -2.29 3.85
C TRP A 51 -4.40 -1.08 4.67
N GLU A 52 -3.72 -0.79 5.77
CA GLU A 52 -4.04 0.37 6.59
C GLU A 52 -3.89 1.69 5.82
N LEU A 53 -2.85 1.82 5.00
CA LEU A 53 -2.63 2.96 4.13
C LEU A 53 -3.74 3.09 3.07
N CYS A 54 -4.08 1.99 2.39
CA CYS A 54 -5.16 1.98 1.39
C CYS A 54 -6.52 2.38 2.02
N ARG A 55 -6.85 1.82 3.19
CA ARG A 55 -8.08 2.16 3.94
C ARG A 55 -8.11 3.63 4.38
N ARG A 56 -6.96 4.16 4.79
CA ARG A 56 -6.83 5.55 5.24
C ARG A 56 -6.98 6.53 4.07
N GLU A 57 -6.45 6.18 2.91
CA GLU A 57 -6.49 7.06 1.74
C GLU A 57 -7.86 7.10 1.08
N ILE A 58 -8.60 5.97 1.03
CA ILE A 58 -10.02 5.96 0.63
C ILE A 58 -10.85 6.87 1.55
N LYS A 59 -10.61 6.83 2.87
CA LYS A 59 -11.29 7.74 3.82
C LYS A 59 -10.90 9.21 3.60
N LYS A 60 -9.64 9.49 3.27
CA LYS A 60 -9.12 10.83 3.02
C LYS A 60 -9.72 11.43 1.75
N ARG A 61 -9.72 10.68 0.64
CA ARG A 61 -10.38 11.06 -0.62
C ARG A 61 -11.86 11.34 -0.42
N ARG A 62 -12.55 10.54 0.41
CA ARG A 62 -13.97 10.75 0.74
C ARG A 62 -14.22 12.03 1.57
N ARG A 63 -13.26 12.44 2.40
CA ARG A 63 -13.32 13.73 3.12
C ARG A 63 -13.00 14.92 2.22
N ALA A 64 -12.09 14.77 1.27
CA ALA A 64 -11.77 15.80 0.29
C ALA A 64 -12.94 16.05 -0.70
N ALA A 65 -13.71 15.01 -1.04
CA ALA A 65 -14.82 15.10 -1.98
C ALA A 65 -16.07 15.86 -1.47
N CYS A 66 -16.16 16.20 -0.18
CA CYS A 66 -17.32 16.89 0.40
C CYS A 66 -17.03 18.36 0.77
N GLY A 67 -15.95 18.95 0.25
CA GLY A 67 -15.50 20.30 0.63
C GLY A 67 -14.98 21.12 -0.54
N GLY A 68 -15.76 21.28 -1.60
CA GLY A 68 -15.40 22.21 -2.68
C GLY A 68 -16.31 22.19 -3.89
N ALA A 69 -17.46 22.84 -3.78
CA ALA A 69 -18.05 23.79 -4.74
C ALA A 69 -19.38 24.30 -4.18
#